data_AF-A0A950MRP8-F1
#
_entry.id   AF-A0A950MRP8-F1
#
_cell.length_a   1.000
_cell.length_b   1.000
_cell.length_c   1.000
_cell.angle_alpha   90.00
_cell.angle_beta   90.00
_cell.angle_gamma   90.00
#
_symmetry.space_group_name_H-M   'P 1'
#
loop_
_entity.id
_entity.type
_entity.pdbx_description
1 polymer ?
#
loop_
_entity_poly.entity_id
_entity_poly.type
_entity_poly.pdbx_seq_one_letter_code
_entity_poly.pdbx_strand_id
1 'polypeptide(L)'
;MNTTVVVVLGMHRSGTSSAAGTLVRLGGAAPKHLVAPNVDNEKGYWESHVIMDLNDAILAAGDSDWKDWRKFDLDKIDASKAEALHARAKATLAREFGDVGLAVMKDPRLCRLMPFWRPVFEEAKWSVRALLPIRSPLEVAWSLGLRDRLSPAYGCLLWLRHVLDAEAETRGMARAILDWPQFLGDSRKALTRANEQLGVTWPYWGESALADIDRFVSADLRRQRANEADLGTHAAVNDWVRRTYAAMLDLVRDPEDSRTLRTLDDLRAAFETASAIFDSPMREAKDEVRQVRSQAAAEIGRVQAVVACAAERSGNPANPRSRFSWKLRSKKGSALSADANHLEAIRQSLFFNSAYYLETYPDVRAAGIDPALHYLVHGSREGRDPGPLFSSKAYLARYPDVAEAGVNPLLHYETQGRRENRAVAA
;
A
#
# COMPACT_ATOMS: atom_id res chain seq x y z
N MET A 1 -22.36 -21.89 12.76
CA MET A 1 -21.53 -23.00 12.23
C MET A 1 -20.08 -22.73 12.62
N ASN A 2 -19.15 -23.69 12.59
CA ASN A 2 -17.74 -23.35 12.85
C ASN A 2 -17.16 -22.65 11.62
N THR A 3 -16.92 -21.34 11.70
CA THR A 3 -16.37 -20.56 10.59
C THR A 3 -14.95 -21.01 10.29
N THR A 4 -14.67 -21.34 9.03
CA THR A 4 -13.30 -21.45 8.53
C THR A 4 -12.88 -20.11 7.94
N VAL A 5 -11.70 -19.61 8.30
CA VAL A 5 -11.12 -18.41 7.68
C VAL A 5 -9.87 -18.80 6.92
N VAL A 6 -9.78 -18.39 5.66
CA VAL A 6 -8.54 -18.43 4.89
C VAL A 6 -7.89 -17.05 4.97
N VAL A 7 -6.78 -16.96 5.69
CA VAL A 7 -5.96 -15.75 5.76
C VAL A 7 -4.97 -15.74 4.59
N VAL A 8 -4.98 -14.67 3.80
CA VAL A 8 -4.05 -14.48 2.68
C VAL A 8 -2.88 -13.62 3.16
N LEU A 9 -1.72 -14.24 3.28
CA LEU A 9 -0.53 -13.69 3.93
C LEU A 9 0.60 -13.53 2.90
N GLY A 10 0.81 -12.32 2.43
CA GLY A 10 1.96 -12.01 1.60
C GLY A 10 2.31 -10.54 1.64
N MET A 11 3.58 -10.24 1.35
CA MET A 11 4.05 -8.86 1.21
C MET A 11 3.19 -8.08 0.20
N HIS A 12 3.08 -6.76 0.40
CA HIS A 12 2.47 -5.89 -0.60
C HIS A 12 3.08 -6.16 -1.98
N ARG A 13 2.26 -6.16 -3.02
CA ARG A 13 2.66 -6.38 -4.43
C ARG A 13 3.14 -7.82 -4.76
N SER A 14 2.99 -8.78 -3.84
CA SER A 14 3.24 -10.21 -4.07
C SER A 14 2.07 -10.99 -4.68
N GLY A 15 1.02 -10.31 -5.14
CA GLY A 15 -0.15 -10.97 -5.73
C GLY A 15 -1.25 -11.37 -4.73
N THR A 16 -1.21 -10.85 -3.51
CA THR A 16 -2.21 -11.10 -2.46
C THR A 16 -3.63 -10.72 -2.87
N SER A 17 -3.83 -9.63 -3.63
CA SER A 17 -5.15 -9.24 -4.13
C SER A 17 -5.69 -10.24 -5.15
N SER A 18 -4.84 -10.78 -6.03
CA SER A 18 -5.22 -11.81 -7.00
C SER A 18 -5.61 -13.10 -6.28
N ALA A 19 -4.81 -13.53 -5.29
CA ALA A 19 -5.14 -14.71 -4.50
C ALA A 19 -6.47 -14.53 -3.76
N ALA A 20 -6.66 -13.44 -3.01
CA ALA A 20 -7.89 -13.19 -2.27
C ALA A 20 -9.13 -13.07 -3.17
N GLY A 21 -9.05 -12.33 -4.28
CA GLY A 21 -10.14 -12.19 -5.23
C GLY A 21 -10.55 -13.51 -5.90
N THR A 22 -9.60 -14.44 -6.06
CA THR A 22 -9.86 -15.80 -6.51
C THR A 22 -10.57 -16.63 -5.44
N LEU A 23 -10.13 -16.59 -4.18
CA LEU A 23 -10.80 -17.30 -3.09
C LEU A 23 -12.26 -16.84 -2.88
N VAL A 24 -12.51 -15.53 -3.06
CA VAL A 24 -13.87 -14.99 -3.01
C VAL A 24 -14.73 -15.51 -4.17
N ARG A 25 -14.18 -15.62 -5.38
CA ARG A 25 -14.87 -16.24 -6.53
C ARG A 25 -15.16 -17.72 -6.36
N LEU A 26 -14.35 -18.42 -5.58
CA LEU A 26 -14.59 -19.81 -5.18
C LEU A 26 -15.67 -19.92 -4.09
N GLY A 27 -16.23 -18.80 -3.62
CA GLY A 27 -17.35 -18.76 -2.67
C GLY A 27 -16.96 -18.39 -1.24
N GLY A 28 -15.73 -17.96 -1.00
CA GLY A 28 -15.34 -17.38 0.28
C GLY A 28 -15.97 -16.00 0.50
N ALA A 29 -16.47 -15.73 1.70
CA ALA A 29 -17.03 -14.44 2.06
C ALA A 29 -15.92 -13.38 2.20
N ALA A 30 -16.00 -12.33 1.38
CA ALA A 30 -15.17 -11.13 1.53
C ALA A 30 -15.64 -10.30 2.76
N PRO A 31 -14.77 -9.45 3.34
CA PRO A 31 -15.22 -8.52 4.37
C PRO A 31 -16.20 -7.50 3.80
N LYS A 32 -17.14 -7.03 4.64
CA LYS A 32 -18.20 -6.08 4.23
C LYS A 32 -17.65 -4.73 3.77
N HIS A 33 -16.57 -4.23 4.37
CA HIS A 33 -16.11 -2.87 4.16
C HIS A 33 -14.78 -2.80 3.39
N LEU A 34 -14.84 -3.19 2.12
CA LEU A 34 -13.66 -3.26 1.25
C LEU A 34 -13.01 -1.89 0.97
N VAL A 35 -11.68 -1.89 0.88
CA VAL A 35 -10.90 -0.78 0.32
C VAL A 35 -11.25 -0.63 -1.16
N ALA A 36 -11.60 0.59 -1.58
CA ALA A 36 -11.98 0.89 -2.95
C ALA A 36 -10.81 0.64 -3.92
N PRO A 37 -11.09 0.12 -5.14
CA PRO A 37 -10.08 0.04 -6.20
C PRO A 37 -9.52 1.43 -6.56
N ASN A 38 -8.27 1.47 -7.01
CA ASN A 38 -7.61 2.70 -7.47
C ASN A 38 -6.62 2.38 -8.60
N VAL A 39 -5.89 3.40 -9.06
CA VAL A 39 -4.91 3.28 -10.17
C VAL A 39 -3.81 2.24 -9.92
N ASP A 40 -3.46 1.99 -8.66
CA ASP A 40 -2.45 0.99 -8.29
C ASP A 40 -2.97 -0.45 -8.35
N ASN A 41 -4.29 -0.62 -8.27
CA ASN A 41 -4.99 -1.91 -8.29
C ASN A 41 -6.49 -1.76 -8.66
N GLU A 42 -6.76 -1.70 -9.96
CA GLU A 42 -8.11 -1.51 -10.51
C GLU A 42 -9.05 -2.70 -10.24
N LYS A 43 -8.49 -3.90 -10.04
CA LYS A 43 -9.26 -5.13 -9.76
C LYS A 43 -9.64 -5.27 -8.27
N GLY A 44 -9.35 -4.26 -7.45
CA GLY A 44 -9.70 -4.19 -6.04
C GLY A 44 -8.71 -4.91 -5.12
N TYR A 45 -8.62 -4.43 -3.88
CA TYR A 45 -7.65 -4.92 -2.90
C TYR A 45 -8.12 -6.14 -2.14
N TRP A 46 -9.44 -6.34 -1.98
CA TRP A 46 -10.00 -7.39 -1.12
C TRP A 46 -9.54 -7.28 0.35
N GLU A 47 -9.10 -6.08 0.74
CA GLU A 47 -8.74 -5.69 2.11
C GLU A 47 -9.93 -4.96 2.72
N SER A 48 -10.17 -5.15 4.02
CA SER A 48 -11.12 -4.30 4.76
C SER A 48 -10.41 -3.06 5.27
N HIS A 49 -10.96 -1.87 5.04
CA HIS A 49 -10.37 -0.63 5.57
C HIS A 49 -10.39 -0.62 7.11
N VAL A 50 -11.40 -1.25 7.72
CA VAL A 50 -11.51 -1.38 9.17
C VAL A 50 -10.39 -2.24 9.74
N ILE A 51 -10.13 -3.40 9.11
CA ILE A 51 -9.07 -4.31 9.53
C ILE A 51 -7.71 -3.67 9.30
N MET A 52 -7.54 -2.95 8.19
CA MET A 52 -6.32 -2.19 7.90
C MET A 52 -6.04 -1.14 8.97
N ASP A 53 -7.02 -0.32 9.33
CA ASP A 53 -6.88 0.70 10.38
C ASP A 53 -6.57 0.08 11.75
N LEU A 54 -7.14 -1.10 12.03
CA LEU A 54 -6.83 -1.85 13.26
C LEU A 54 -5.39 -2.38 13.22
N ASN A 55 -4.96 -2.98 12.11
CA ASN A 55 -3.60 -3.49 11.95
C ASN A 55 -2.55 -2.37 12.06
N ASP A 56 -2.82 -1.20 11.47
CA ASP A 56 -1.98 -0.01 11.63
C ASP A 56 -1.94 0.46 13.09
N ALA A 57 -3.07 0.42 13.80
CA ALA A 57 -3.11 0.76 15.22
C ALA A 57 -2.32 -0.23 16.10
N ILE A 58 -2.37 -1.54 15.79
CA ILE A 58 -1.59 -2.57 16.50
C ILE A 58 -0.10 -2.35 16.29
N LEU A 59 0.33 -2.15 15.04
CA LEU A 59 1.74 -1.86 14.72
C LEU A 59 2.22 -0.59 15.41
N ALA A 60 1.44 0.49 15.33
CA ALA A 60 1.79 1.77 15.95
C ALA A 60 1.87 1.66 17.48
N ALA A 61 1.05 0.82 18.12
CA ALA A 61 1.11 0.59 19.56
C ALA A 61 2.42 -0.06 20.00
N GLY A 62 3.08 -0.83 19.12
CA GLY A 62 4.42 -1.40 19.32
C GLY A 62 5.54 -0.60 18.63
N ASP A 63 5.32 0.69 18.35
CA ASP A 63 6.30 1.60 17.69
C ASP A 63 6.81 1.10 16.32
N SER A 64 5.92 0.47 15.57
CA SER A 64 6.19 -0.13 14.26
C SER A 64 5.21 0.40 13.22
N ASP A 65 5.49 0.09 11.97
CA ASP A 65 4.60 0.31 10.83
C ASP A 65 4.89 -0.75 9.76
N TRP A 66 4.11 -0.75 8.66
CA TRP A 66 4.27 -1.77 7.61
C TRP A 66 5.61 -1.66 6.86
N LYS A 67 6.27 -0.50 6.89
CA LYS A 67 7.62 -0.30 6.33
C LYS A 67 8.72 -0.65 7.34
N ASP A 68 8.37 -1.13 8.52
CA ASP A 68 9.39 -1.60 9.46
C ASP A 68 9.78 -3.05 9.14
N TRP A 69 11.00 -3.26 8.67
CA TRP A 69 11.53 -4.61 8.41
C TRP A 69 12.10 -5.28 9.68
N ARG A 70 12.16 -4.56 10.82
CA ARG A 70 12.62 -5.13 12.09
C ARG A 70 11.58 -6.09 12.67
N LYS A 71 11.98 -6.86 13.67
CA LYS A 71 11.05 -7.74 14.39
C LYS A 71 9.98 -6.89 15.08
N PHE A 72 8.71 -7.25 14.86
CA PHE A 72 7.62 -6.67 15.63
C PHE A 72 7.51 -7.42 16.96
N ASP A 73 7.43 -6.67 18.05
CA ASP A 73 7.43 -7.21 19.40
C ASP A 73 6.14 -6.78 20.10
N LEU A 74 5.23 -7.75 20.27
CA LEU A 74 3.94 -7.53 20.92
C LEU A 74 4.07 -7.23 22.41
N ASP A 75 5.14 -7.70 23.05
CA ASP A 75 5.36 -7.52 24.49
C ASP A 75 5.69 -6.05 24.83
N LYS A 76 6.04 -5.24 23.82
CA LYS A 76 6.22 -3.79 23.96
C LYS A 76 4.91 -3.00 24.02
N ILE A 77 3.78 -3.63 23.68
CA ILE A 77 2.47 -2.98 23.77
C ILE A 77 2.04 -3.01 25.24
N ASP A 78 1.74 -1.83 25.78
CA ASP A 78 1.15 -1.70 27.12
C ASP A 78 -0.07 -2.62 27.28
N ALA A 79 -0.17 -3.31 28.43
CA ALA A 79 -1.19 -4.33 28.66
C ALA A 79 -2.62 -3.79 28.47
N SER A 80 -2.91 -2.57 28.95
CA SER A 80 -4.25 -1.97 28.81
C SER A 80 -4.58 -1.67 27.34
N LYS A 81 -3.57 -1.26 26.54
CA LYS A 81 -3.73 -1.07 25.10
C LYS A 81 -3.89 -2.39 24.37
N ALA A 82 -3.13 -3.42 24.74
CA ALA A 82 -3.22 -4.75 24.16
C ALA A 82 -4.63 -5.33 24.35
N GLU A 83 -5.18 -5.25 25.56
CA GLU A 83 -6.55 -5.67 25.87
C GLU A 83 -7.60 -4.90 25.05
N ALA A 84 -7.47 -3.58 24.98
CA ALA A 84 -8.39 -2.74 24.20
C ALA A 84 -8.34 -3.07 22.69
N LEU A 85 -7.15 -3.29 22.13
CA LEU A 85 -6.95 -3.69 20.75
C LEU A 85 -7.53 -5.09 20.50
N HIS A 86 -7.33 -6.03 21.42
CA HIS A 86 -7.86 -7.39 21.33
C HIS A 86 -9.39 -7.40 21.32
N ALA A 87 -10.02 -6.65 22.23
CA ALA A 87 -11.47 -6.47 22.25
C ALA A 87 -11.99 -5.84 20.95
N ARG A 88 -11.29 -4.82 20.43
CA ARG A 88 -11.61 -4.19 19.13
C ARG A 88 -11.45 -5.17 17.98
N ALA A 89 -10.48 -6.07 18.01
CA ALA A 89 -10.26 -7.10 16.99
C ALA A 89 -11.42 -8.09 16.93
N LYS A 90 -11.88 -8.59 18.08
CA LYS A 90 -13.05 -9.47 18.18
C LYS A 90 -14.31 -8.81 17.62
N ALA A 91 -14.58 -7.57 18.02
CA ALA A 91 -15.73 -6.81 17.52
C ALA A 91 -15.63 -6.56 16.01
N THR A 92 -14.43 -6.25 15.51
CA THR A 92 -14.16 -6.06 14.08
C THR A 92 -14.41 -7.33 13.29
N LEU A 93 -13.91 -8.48 13.77
CA LEU A 93 -14.09 -9.77 13.11
C LEU A 93 -15.58 -10.12 12.95
N ALA A 94 -16.35 -10.01 14.04
CA ALA A 94 -17.79 -10.23 14.02
C ALA A 94 -18.53 -9.25 13.10
N ARG A 95 -18.13 -7.97 13.08
CA ARG A 95 -18.73 -6.96 12.22
C ARG A 95 -18.48 -7.24 10.74
N GLU A 96 -17.22 -7.50 10.37
CA GLU A 96 -16.79 -7.61 8.97
C GLU A 96 -17.32 -8.86 8.29
N PHE A 97 -17.44 -9.97 9.00
CA PHE A 97 -17.80 -11.27 8.40
C PHE A 97 -19.15 -11.81 8.88
N GLY A 98 -19.60 -11.51 10.11
CA GLY A 98 -20.83 -12.08 10.66
C GLY A 98 -20.75 -13.60 10.84
N ASP A 99 -21.88 -14.30 10.73
CA ASP A 99 -21.96 -15.77 10.77
C ASP A 99 -21.86 -16.33 9.34
N VAL A 100 -20.63 -16.53 8.88
CA VAL A 100 -20.32 -17.14 7.58
C VAL A 100 -19.64 -18.48 7.78
N GLY A 101 -19.89 -19.44 6.89
CA GLY A 101 -19.22 -20.75 6.93
C GLY A 101 -17.75 -20.68 6.50
N LEU A 102 -17.43 -19.82 5.53
CA LEU A 102 -16.09 -19.67 4.96
C LEU A 102 -15.78 -18.19 4.71
N ALA A 103 -14.79 -17.65 5.42
CA ALA A 103 -14.33 -16.27 5.30
C ALA A 103 -12.98 -16.18 4.59
N VAL A 104 -12.73 -15.08 3.87
CA VAL A 104 -11.43 -14.74 3.30
C VAL A 104 -10.98 -13.42 3.90
N MET A 105 -9.86 -13.44 4.62
CA MET A 105 -9.29 -12.25 5.24
C MET A 105 -7.92 -11.97 4.65
N LYS A 106 -7.72 -10.77 4.12
CA LYS A 106 -6.48 -10.37 3.49
C LYS A 106 -6.09 -8.97 3.94
N ASP A 107 -4.85 -8.86 4.42
CA ASP A 107 -4.12 -7.61 4.64
C ASP A 107 -2.63 -8.01 4.74
N PRO A 108 -1.73 -7.38 3.97
CA PRO A 108 -0.30 -7.71 4.01
C PRO A 108 0.35 -7.63 5.40
N ARG A 109 -0.17 -6.79 6.31
CA ARG A 109 0.32 -6.68 7.70
C ARG A 109 0.06 -7.92 8.51
N LEU A 110 -0.92 -8.75 8.14
CA LEU A 110 -1.20 -10.01 8.83
C LEU A 110 0.01 -10.92 8.86
N CYS A 111 0.91 -10.86 7.87
CA CYS A 111 2.19 -11.56 7.88
C CYS A 111 2.97 -11.36 9.20
N ARG A 112 2.87 -10.16 9.78
CA ARG A 112 3.59 -9.75 11.00
C ARG A 112 2.71 -9.80 12.25
N LEU A 113 1.38 -9.90 12.07
CA LEU A 113 0.40 -9.77 13.13
C LEU A 113 -0.33 -11.08 13.44
N MET A 114 0.03 -12.20 12.81
CA MET A 114 -0.53 -13.52 13.14
C MET A 114 -0.45 -13.87 14.64
N PRO A 115 0.64 -13.56 15.38
CA PRO A 115 0.68 -13.80 16.82
C PRO A 115 -0.40 -13.04 17.60
N PHE A 116 -0.79 -11.85 17.14
CA PHE A 116 -1.89 -11.08 17.73
C PHE A 116 -3.26 -11.64 17.33
N TRP A 117 -3.43 -12.01 16.06
CA TRP A 117 -4.73 -12.46 15.54
C TRP A 117 -5.08 -13.91 15.91
N ARG A 118 -4.10 -14.77 16.16
CA ARG A 118 -4.34 -16.18 16.49
C ARG A 118 -5.24 -16.34 17.72
N PRO A 119 -4.98 -15.73 18.88
CA PRO A 119 -5.89 -15.81 20.03
C PRO A 119 -7.28 -15.24 19.74
N VAL A 120 -7.39 -14.20 18.89
CA VAL A 120 -8.69 -13.64 18.47
C VAL A 120 -9.51 -14.69 17.70
N PHE A 121 -8.88 -15.43 16.78
CA PHE A 121 -9.56 -16.51 16.04
C PHE A 121 -9.91 -17.70 16.94
N GLU A 122 -9.02 -18.09 17.85
CA GLU A 122 -9.23 -19.18 18.81
C GLU A 122 -10.43 -18.90 19.72
N GLU A 123 -10.52 -17.68 20.27
CA GLU A 123 -11.67 -17.26 21.08
C GLU A 123 -12.97 -17.18 20.28
N ALA A 124 -12.88 -16.80 19.00
CA ALA A 124 -14.01 -16.85 18.07
C ALA A 124 -14.37 -18.29 17.65
N LYS A 125 -13.53 -19.28 18.02
CA LYS A 125 -13.60 -20.69 17.61
C LYS A 125 -13.45 -20.91 16.11
N TRP A 126 -12.80 -19.99 15.41
CA TRP A 126 -12.62 -20.08 13.96
C TRP A 126 -11.48 -21.02 13.60
N SER A 127 -11.70 -21.86 12.59
CA SER A 127 -10.63 -22.69 12.01
C SER A 127 -9.82 -21.86 11.03
N VAL A 128 -8.54 -21.64 11.33
CA VAL A 128 -7.66 -20.80 10.50
C VAL A 128 -6.90 -21.65 9.49
N ARG A 129 -6.88 -21.20 8.24
CA ARG A 129 -6.10 -21.74 7.13
C ARG A 129 -5.28 -20.61 6.49
N ALA A 130 -4.08 -20.90 6.02
CA ALA A 130 -3.17 -19.86 5.52
C ALA A 130 -2.81 -20.06 4.04
N LEU A 131 -3.05 -19.05 3.21
CA LEU A 131 -2.57 -19.02 1.83
C LEU A 131 -1.46 -17.98 1.69
N LEU A 132 -0.26 -18.42 1.33
CA LEU A 132 0.94 -17.58 1.23
C LEU A 132 1.33 -17.39 -0.24
N PRO A 133 0.82 -16.36 -0.94
CA PRO A 133 1.28 -16.04 -2.28
C PRO A 133 2.72 -15.53 -2.24
N ILE A 134 3.60 -16.21 -2.99
CA ILE A 134 5.01 -15.87 -3.12
C ILE A 134 5.29 -15.33 -4.53
N ARG A 135 6.09 -14.28 -4.58
CA ARG A 135 6.54 -13.63 -5.80
C ARG A 135 8.02 -13.26 -5.62
N SER A 136 8.74 -13.21 -6.75
CA SER A 136 10.13 -12.76 -6.79
C SER A 136 10.34 -11.49 -5.95
N PRO A 137 11.31 -11.48 -5.03
CA PRO A 137 11.60 -10.33 -4.18
C PRO A 137 11.95 -9.08 -5.00
N LEU A 138 12.63 -9.25 -6.13
CA LEU A 138 13.05 -8.14 -6.98
C LEU A 138 11.86 -7.53 -7.73
N GLU A 139 10.92 -8.36 -8.21
CA GLU A 139 9.68 -7.87 -8.82
C GLU A 139 8.82 -7.09 -7.81
N VAL A 140 8.76 -7.58 -6.58
CA VAL A 140 8.07 -6.90 -5.47
C VAL A 140 8.76 -5.57 -5.17
N ALA A 141 10.09 -5.57 -5.04
CA ALA A 141 10.89 -4.38 -4.75
C ALA A 141 10.74 -3.30 -5.83
N TRP A 142 10.79 -3.65 -7.13
CA TRP A 142 10.54 -2.70 -8.21
C TRP A 142 9.11 -2.16 -8.19
N SER A 143 8.12 -3.02 -7.92
CA SER A 143 6.73 -2.54 -7.80
C SER A 143 6.55 -1.59 -6.61
N LEU A 144 7.26 -1.80 -5.50
CA LEU A 144 7.27 -0.90 -4.36
C LEU A 144 8.04 0.40 -4.68
N GLY A 145 9.11 0.32 -5.47
CA GLY A 145 9.84 1.50 -5.94
C GLY A 145 8.95 2.43 -6.76
N LEU A 146 8.13 1.89 -7.65
CA LEU A 146 7.18 2.68 -8.44
C LEU A 146 6.07 3.32 -7.59
N ARG A 147 5.50 2.58 -6.63
CA ARG A 147 4.36 3.04 -5.82
C ARG A 147 4.78 3.92 -4.64
N ASP A 148 5.80 3.49 -3.90
CA ASP A 148 6.19 4.06 -2.60
C ASP A 148 7.54 4.76 -2.63
N ARG A 149 8.25 4.76 -3.77
CA ARG A 149 9.62 5.31 -3.93
C ARG A 149 10.64 4.66 -3.00
N LEU A 150 10.45 3.38 -2.70
CA LEU A 150 11.40 2.59 -1.90
C LEU A 150 12.57 2.11 -2.76
N SER A 151 13.78 2.10 -2.18
CA SER A 151 14.93 1.51 -2.86
C SER A 151 14.75 0.00 -3.01
N PRO A 152 15.33 -0.64 -4.05
CA PRO A 152 15.23 -2.09 -4.21
C PRO A 152 15.73 -2.86 -2.99
N ALA A 153 16.83 -2.43 -2.37
CA ALA A 153 17.39 -3.08 -1.18
C ALA A 153 16.40 -3.04 0.00
N TYR A 154 15.77 -1.90 0.24
CA TYR A 154 14.76 -1.76 1.28
C TYR A 154 13.50 -2.58 0.97
N GLY A 155 13.06 -2.60 -0.28
CA GLY A 155 11.96 -3.45 -0.74
C GLY A 155 12.23 -4.95 -0.51
N CYS A 156 13.47 -5.40 -0.77
CA CYS A 156 13.88 -6.78 -0.49
C CYS A 156 13.93 -7.11 1.01
N LEU A 157 14.34 -6.17 1.87
CA LEU A 157 14.29 -6.36 3.34
C LEU A 157 12.85 -6.45 3.86
N LEU A 158 11.95 -5.61 3.36
CA LEU A 158 10.53 -5.70 3.68
C LEU A 158 9.95 -7.04 3.25
N TRP A 159 10.23 -7.45 2.01
CA TRP A 159 9.81 -8.75 1.51
C TRP A 159 10.32 -9.88 2.41
N LEU A 160 11.60 -9.86 2.78
CA LEU A 160 12.24 -10.89 3.61
C LEU A 160 11.54 -11.00 4.98
N ARG A 161 11.33 -9.87 5.67
CA ARG A 161 10.63 -9.82 6.96
C ARG A 161 9.23 -10.42 6.85
N HIS A 162 8.42 -9.94 5.90
CA HIS A 162 7.03 -10.37 5.79
C HIS A 162 6.92 -11.85 5.41
N VAL A 163 7.81 -12.36 4.56
CA VAL A 163 7.80 -13.77 4.15
C VAL A 163 8.23 -14.68 5.29
N LEU A 164 9.32 -14.36 6.00
CA LEU A 164 9.80 -15.18 7.12
C LEU A 164 8.83 -15.17 8.31
N ASP A 165 8.22 -14.03 8.62
CA ASP A 165 7.20 -13.94 9.66
C ASP A 165 5.96 -14.76 9.23
N ALA A 166 5.41 -14.54 8.03
CA ALA A 166 4.24 -15.29 7.57
C ALA A 166 4.48 -16.80 7.52
N GLU A 167 5.65 -17.23 7.06
CA GLU A 167 6.01 -18.63 6.99
C GLU A 167 6.02 -19.25 8.39
N ALA A 168 6.85 -18.75 9.31
CA ALA A 168 6.98 -19.40 10.62
C ALA A 168 5.72 -19.25 11.48
N GLU A 169 5.01 -18.11 11.41
CA GLU A 169 3.78 -17.90 12.19
C GLU A 169 2.58 -18.69 11.65
N THR A 170 2.68 -19.36 10.50
CA THR A 170 1.60 -20.22 9.97
C THR A 170 1.90 -21.71 10.10
N ARG A 171 3.08 -22.09 10.60
CA ARG A 171 3.39 -23.49 10.90
C ARG A 171 2.38 -24.05 11.92
N GLY A 172 2.06 -25.34 11.79
CA GLY A 172 1.03 -26.01 12.59
C GLY A 172 -0.41 -25.69 12.19
N MET A 173 -0.64 -24.80 11.21
CA MET A 173 -1.92 -24.62 10.54
C MET A 173 -1.91 -25.35 9.20
N ALA A 174 -3.09 -25.76 8.70
CA ALA A 174 -3.20 -26.16 7.30
C ALA A 174 -2.98 -24.93 6.41
N ARG A 175 -1.94 -25.01 5.57
CA ARG A 175 -1.42 -23.89 4.80
C ARG A 175 -1.00 -24.32 3.40
N ALA A 176 -1.05 -23.38 2.46
CA ALA A 176 -0.54 -23.56 1.11
C ALA A 176 0.33 -22.38 0.71
N ILE A 177 1.42 -22.64 -0.01
CA ILE A 177 2.24 -21.60 -0.63
C ILE A 177 1.91 -21.57 -2.12
N LEU A 178 1.58 -20.38 -2.62
CA LEU A 178 1.15 -20.17 -3.98
C LEU A 178 2.23 -19.42 -4.75
N ASP A 179 2.97 -20.12 -5.62
CA ASP A 179 3.85 -19.49 -6.61
C ASP A 179 2.99 -18.63 -7.54
N TRP A 180 3.00 -17.32 -7.32
CA TRP A 180 2.12 -16.40 -8.02
C TRP A 180 2.40 -16.34 -9.54
N PRO A 181 3.65 -16.29 -10.01
CA PRO A 181 3.97 -16.53 -11.42
C PRO A 181 3.34 -17.79 -12.03
N GLN A 182 3.45 -18.95 -11.37
CA GLN A 182 2.83 -20.18 -11.88
C GLN A 182 1.30 -20.10 -11.87
N PHE A 183 0.73 -19.50 -10.83
CA PHE A 183 -0.72 -19.28 -10.71
C PHE A 183 -1.29 -18.42 -11.83
N LEU A 184 -0.56 -17.41 -12.31
CA LEU A 184 -0.99 -16.64 -13.49
C LEU A 184 -0.88 -17.42 -14.81
N GLY A 185 0.04 -18.39 -14.88
CA GLY A 185 0.23 -19.20 -16.08
C GLY A 185 -0.76 -20.36 -16.21
N ASP A 186 -1.06 -21.01 -15.09
CA ASP A 186 -2.01 -22.12 -14.98
C ASP A 186 -2.72 -22.06 -13.64
N SER A 187 -3.80 -21.26 -13.60
CA SER A 187 -4.55 -20.97 -12.38
C SER A 187 -5.14 -22.24 -11.78
N ARG A 188 -5.64 -23.14 -12.63
CA ARG A 188 -6.32 -24.38 -12.27
C ARG A 188 -5.38 -25.33 -11.54
N LYS A 189 -4.20 -25.60 -12.12
CA LYS A 189 -3.21 -26.49 -11.50
C LYS A 189 -2.70 -25.93 -10.17
N ALA A 190 -2.46 -24.63 -10.09
CA ALA A 190 -2.01 -23.98 -8.88
C ALA A 190 -3.09 -24.03 -7.77
N LEU A 191 -4.36 -23.77 -8.12
CA LEU A 191 -5.48 -23.82 -7.18
C LEU A 191 -5.79 -25.22 -6.69
N THR A 192 -5.76 -26.23 -7.56
CA THR A 192 -5.98 -27.63 -7.16
C THR A 192 -4.99 -28.03 -6.07
N ARG A 193 -3.69 -27.76 -6.28
CA ARG A 193 -2.65 -28.05 -5.28
C ARG A 193 -2.85 -27.26 -3.99
N ALA A 194 -3.10 -25.96 -4.11
CA ALA A 194 -3.34 -25.13 -2.94
C ALA A 194 -4.56 -25.62 -2.15
N ASN A 195 -5.60 -26.10 -2.84
CA ASN A 195 -6.80 -26.62 -2.19
C ASN A 195 -6.55 -27.95 -1.44
N GLU A 196 -5.76 -28.85 -2.03
CA GLU A 196 -5.36 -30.11 -1.36
C GLU A 196 -4.61 -29.82 -0.06
N GLN A 197 -3.68 -28.85 -0.08
CA GLN A 197 -2.90 -28.43 1.08
C GLN A 197 -3.73 -27.65 2.11
N LEU A 198 -4.63 -26.79 1.65
CA LEU A 198 -5.51 -26.03 2.53
C LEU A 198 -6.57 -26.92 3.16
N GLY A 199 -7.04 -27.97 2.47
CA GLY A 199 -8.12 -28.85 2.93
C GLY A 199 -9.47 -28.15 3.06
N VAL A 200 -9.80 -27.24 2.15
CA VAL A 200 -11.04 -26.44 2.16
C VAL A 200 -12.03 -26.99 1.13
N THR A 201 -13.31 -27.02 1.48
CA THR A 201 -14.38 -27.30 0.50
C THR A 201 -14.95 -25.97 0.02
N TRP A 202 -14.63 -25.62 -1.22
CA TRP A 202 -15.10 -24.37 -1.84
C TRP A 202 -16.54 -24.52 -2.34
N PRO A 203 -17.46 -23.59 -2.00
CA PRO A 203 -18.83 -23.63 -2.51
C PRO A 203 -18.92 -23.61 -4.04
N TYR A 204 -17.99 -22.93 -4.70
CA TYR A 204 -17.95 -22.80 -6.15
C TYR A 204 -16.67 -23.42 -6.71
N TRP A 205 -16.67 -24.76 -6.85
CA TRP A 205 -15.57 -25.52 -7.43
C TRP A 205 -16.03 -26.24 -8.71
N GLY A 206 -16.19 -25.47 -9.80
CA GLY A 206 -16.63 -26.00 -11.09
C GLY A 206 -16.20 -25.12 -12.27
N GLU A 207 -16.40 -25.61 -13.49
CA GLU A 207 -15.88 -24.99 -14.72
C GLU A 207 -16.27 -23.52 -14.89
N SER A 208 -17.49 -23.14 -14.50
CA SER A 208 -17.93 -21.74 -14.60
C SER A 208 -17.11 -20.81 -13.70
N ALA A 209 -16.87 -21.20 -12.44
CA ALA A 209 -16.07 -20.42 -11.50
C ALA A 209 -14.59 -20.38 -11.93
N LEU A 210 -14.04 -21.51 -12.37
CA LEU A 210 -12.66 -21.58 -12.85
C LEU A 210 -12.44 -20.73 -14.12
N ALA A 211 -13.40 -20.72 -15.05
CA ALA A 211 -13.34 -19.84 -16.22
C ALA A 211 -13.44 -18.35 -15.85
N ASP A 212 -14.20 -18.00 -14.81
CA ASP A 212 -14.21 -16.61 -14.30
C ASP A 212 -12.87 -16.23 -13.66
N ILE A 213 -12.28 -17.16 -12.91
CA ILE A 213 -10.96 -16.99 -12.34
C ILE A 213 -9.92 -16.80 -13.44
N ASP A 214 -9.91 -17.61 -14.48
CA ASP A 214 -8.98 -17.48 -15.62
C ASP A 214 -9.05 -16.08 -16.27
N ARG A 215 -10.25 -15.47 -16.37
CA ARG A 215 -10.40 -14.07 -16.82
C ARG A 215 -9.92 -13.05 -15.79
N PHE A 216 -10.13 -13.33 -14.51
CA PHE A 216 -9.74 -12.45 -13.41
C PHE A 216 -8.21 -12.41 -13.22
N VAL A 217 -7.53 -13.56 -13.24
CA VAL A 217 -6.07 -13.69 -13.07
C VAL A 217 -5.37 -13.75 -14.42
N SER A 218 -5.30 -12.60 -15.10
CA SER A 218 -4.60 -12.49 -16.38
C SER A 218 -3.10 -12.28 -16.23
N ALA A 219 -2.32 -12.73 -17.21
CA ALA A 219 -0.87 -12.55 -17.27
C ALA A 219 -0.42 -11.08 -17.20
N ASP A 220 -1.27 -10.14 -17.64
CA ASP A 220 -1.02 -8.69 -17.61
C ASP A 220 -0.88 -8.13 -16.20
N LEU A 221 -1.33 -8.87 -15.18
CA LEU A 221 -1.10 -8.51 -13.79
C LEU A 221 0.40 -8.54 -13.43
N ARG A 222 1.21 -9.34 -14.13
CA ARG A 222 2.68 -9.42 -13.94
C ARG A 222 3.40 -8.40 -14.82
N ARG A 223 3.38 -7.15 -14.36
CA ARG A 223 4.05 -6.01 -15.00
C ARG A 223 5.57 -6.00 -14.81
N GLN A 224 6.05 -6.53 -13.69
CA GLN A 224 7.47 -6.65 -13.38
C GLN A 224 7.90 -8.09 -13.59
N ARG A 225 9.08 -8.30 -14.20
CA ARG A 225 9.63 -9.62 -14.50
C ARG A 225 11.10 -9.65 -14.13
N ALA A 226 11.45 -10.53 -13.20
CA ALA A 226 12.83 -10.86 -12.87
C ALA A 226 13.06 -12.36 -13.16
N ASN A 227 14.20 -12.68 -13.74
CA ASN A 227 14.66 -14.04 -13.91
C ASN A 227 15.64 -14.44 -12.78
N GLU A 228 16.08 -15.70 -12.80
CA GLU A 228 17.01 -16.23 -11.78
C GLU A 228 18.39 -15.56 -11.82
N ALA A 229 18.89 -15.21 -13.01
CA ALA A 229 20.16 -14.50 -13.17
C ALA A 229 20.11 -13.08 -12.57
N ASP A 230 18.97 -12.39 -12.70
CA ASP A 230 18.75 -11.08 -12.08
C ASP A 230 18.84 -11.18 -10.55
N LEU A 231 18.22 -12.22 -9.97
CA LEU A 231 18.30 -12.48 -8.52
C LEU A 231 19.72 -12.84 -8.06
N GLY A 232 20.53 -13.45 -8.93
CA GLY A 232 21.91 -13.82 -8.63
C GLY A 232 22.90 -12.65 -8.66
N THR A 233 22.60 -11.60 -9.43
CA THR A 233 23.56 -10.52 -9.76
C THR A 233 23.16 -9.14 -9.22
N HIS A 234 21.88 -8.91 -8.94
CA HIS A 234 21.40 -7.58 -8.54
C HIS A 234 21.82 -7.24 -7.11
N ALA A 235 22.51 -6.10 -6.92
CA ALA A 235 23.12 -5.69 -5.64
C ALA A 235 22.15 -5.60 -4.44
N ALA A 236 20.86 -5.39 -4.69
CA ALA A 236 19.83 -5.36 -3.65
C ALA A 236 19.44 -6.74 -3.10
N VAL A 237 19.72 -7.82 -3.84
CA VAL A 237 19.32 -9.19 -3.47
C VAL A 237 20.49 -9.85 -2.74
N ASN A 238 20.43 -9.84 -1.41
CA ASN A 238 21.42 -10.54 -0.60
C ASN A 238 21.17 -12.06 -0.55
N ASP A 239 22.12 -12.81 0.02
CA ASP A 239 22.03 -14.27 0.12
C ASP A 239 20.77 -14.73 0.88
N TRP A 240 20.37 -14.02 1.95
CA TRP A 240 19.18 -14.37 2.73
C TRP A 240 17.90 -14.25 1.91
N VAL A 241 17.75 -13.16 1.16
CA VAL A 241 16.60 -12.93 0.27
C VAL A 241 16.51 -14.03 -0.79
N ARG A 242 17.64 -14.32 -1.45
CA ARG A 242 17.69 -15.36 -2.50
C ARG A 242 17.36 -16.74 -1.96
N ARG A 243 17.99 -17.15 -0.86
CA ARG A 243 17.78 -18.47 -0.25
C ARG A 243 16.39 -18.62 0.34
N THR A 244 15.82 -17.56 0.92
CA THR A 244 14.43 -17.56 1.38
C THR A 244 13.48 -17.76 0.21
N TYR A 245 13.70 -17.07 -0.92
CA TYR A 245 12.83 -17.23 -2.09
C TYR A 245 12.90 -18.64 -2.67
N ALA A 246 14.11 -19.19 -2.81
CA ALA A 246 14.29 -20.58 -3.26
C ALA A 246 13.59 -21.58 -2.31
N ALA A 247 13.82 -21.46 -1.00
CA ALA A 247 13.18 -22.29 0.00
C ALA A 247 11.63 -22.20 -0.06
N MET A 248 11.07 -21.00 -0.20
CA MET A 248 9.63 -20.84 -0.36
C MET A 248 9.09 -21.52 -1.63
N LEU A 249 9.85 -21.52 -2.73
CA LEU A 249 9.46 -22.24 -3.97
C LEU A 249 9.53 -23.76 -3.79
N ASP A 250 10.49 -24.28 -3.02
CA ASP A 250 10.56 -25.70 -2.68
C ASP A 250 9.33 -26.13 -1.85
N LEU A 251 8.92 -25.31 -0.88
CA LEU A 251 7.74 -25.56 -0.07
C LEU A 251 6.40 -25.48 -0.84
N VAL A 252 6.36 -24.91 -2.05
CA VAL A 252 5.16 -24.98 -2.93
C VAL A 252 4.86 -26.43 -3.32
N ARG A 253 5.88 -27.29 -3.40
CA ARG A 253 5.74 -28.71 -3.75
C ARG A 253 5.59 -29.57 -2.51
N ASP A 254 6.42 -29.33 -1.51
CA ASP A 254 6.44 -30.08 -0.26
C ASP A 254 6.43 -29.12 0.95
N PRO A 255 5.24 -28.72 1.44
CA PRO A 255 5.12 -27.72 2.49
C PRO A 255 5.65 -28.16 3.86
N GLU A 256 5.97 -29.46 4.02
CA GLU A 256 6.45 -30.08 5.25
C GLU A 256 7.93 -30.53 5.16
N ASP A 257 8.65 -30.19 4.07
CA ASP A 257 10.07 -30.56 3.92
C ASP A 257 10.90 -29.99 5.08
N SER A 258 11.28 -30.88 5.99
CA SER A 258 11.98 -30.54 7.22
C SER A 258 13.35 -29.90 6.97
N ARG A 259 14.01 -30.20 5.84
CA ARG A 259 15.30 -29.57 5.50
C ARG A 259 15.10 -28.11 5.11
N THR A 260 14.12 -27.84 4.26
CA THR A 260 13.76 -26.48 3.85
C THR A 260 13.26 -25.64 5.03
N LEU A 261 12.43 -26.22 5.90
CA LEU A 261 11.97 -25.53 7.11
C LEU A 261 13.12 -25.14 8.06
N ARG A 262 14.09 -26.05 8.29
CA ARG A 262 15.29 -25.71 9.06
C ARG A 262 16.12 -24.60 8.42
N THR A 263 16.22 -24.61 7.09
CA THR A 263 16.93 -23.54 6.36
C THR A 263 16.25 -22.18 6.59
N LEU A 264 14.92 -22.14 6.58
CA LEU A 264 14.17 -20.92 6.88
C LEU A 264 14.32 -20.47 8.34
N ASP A 265 14.41 -21.41 9.28
CA ASP A 265 14.70 -21.10 10.69
C ASP A 265 16.08 -20.46 10.86
N ASP A 266 17.10 -21.03 10.24
CA ASP A 266 18.47 -20.49 10.28
C ASP A 266 18.53 -19.07 9.66
N LEU A 267 17.85 -18.87 8.53
CA LEU A 267 17.75 -17.58 7.85
C LEU A 267 17.01 -16.54 8.71
N ARG A 268 15.89 -16.94 9.33
CA ARG A 268 15.13 -16.06 10.23
C ARG A 268 15.96 -15.70 11.46
N ALA A 269 16.62 -16.66 12.10
CA ALA A 269 17.46 -16.41 13.27
C ALA A 269 18.65 -15.48 12.96
N ALA A 270 19.32 -15.68 11.82
CA ALA A 270 20.39 -14.81 11.36
C ALA A 270 19.88 -13.38 11.08
N PHE A 271 18.72 -13.27 10.43
CA PHE A 271 18.11 -11.97 10.13
C PHE A 271 17.62 -11.24 11.39
N GLU A 272 17.06 -11.96 12.37
CA GLU A 272 16.67 -11.39 13.68
C GLU A 272 17.89 -10.87 14.44
N THR A 273 18.98 -11.64 14.47
CA THR A 273 20.24 -11.23 15.10
C THR A 273 20.79 -9.95 14.47
N ALA A 274 20.83 -9.89 13.13
CA ALA A 274 21.28 -8.69 12.44
C ALA A 274 20.33 -7.51 12.63
N SER A 275 19.02 -7.74 12.60
CA SER A 275 18.01 -6.70 12.86
C SER A 275 18.16 -6.08 14.24
N ALA A 276 18.50 -6.88 15.26
CA ALA A 276 18.70 -6.41 16.62
C ALA A 276 19.92 -5.47 16.75
N ILE A 277 21.01 -5.73 16.01
CA ILE A 277 22.19 -4.85 15.98
C ILE A 277 21.84 -3.44 15.50
N PHE A 278 20.94 -3.35 14.50
CA PHE A 278 20.53 -2.08 13.93
C PHE A 278 19.30 -1.46 14.59
N ASP A 279 18.73 -2.08 15.64
CA ASP A 279 17.48 -1.58 16.24
C ASP A 279 17.66 -0.19 16.85
N SER A 280 18.65 0.03 17.73
CA SER A 280 18.88 1.35 18.36
C SER A 280 19.23 2.44 17.34
N PRO A 281 20.23 2.24 16.44
CA PRO A 281 20.56 3.26 15.45
C PRO A 281 19.39 3.61 14.52
N MET A 282 18.54 2.64 14.18
CA MET A 282 17.35 2.89 13.36
C MET A 282 16.24 3.59 14.15
N ARG A 283 16.06 3.32 15.45
CA ARG A 283 15.14 4.08 16.30
C ARG A 283 15.55 5.53 16.39
N GLU A 284 16.83 5.78 16.68
CA GLU A 284 17.39 7.13 16.76
C GLU A 284 17.17 7.89 15.45
N ALA A 285 17.51 7.29 14.31
CA ALA A 285 17.26 7.89 13.00
C ALA A 285 15.76 8.15 12.74
N LYS A 286 14.86 7.25 13.18
CA LYS A 286 13.40 7.42 13.03
C LYS A 286 12.89 8.56 13.91
N ASP A 287 13.39 8.67 15.13
CA ASP A 287 13.02 9.72 16.09
C ASP A 287 13.52 11.08 15.63
N GLU A 288 14.75 11.16 15.10
CA GLU A 288 15.28 12.37 14.47
C GLU A 288 14.40 12.82 13.29
N VAL A 289 14.08 11.91 12.37
CA VAL A 289 13.18 12.21 11.24
C VAL A 289 11.80 12.65 11.73
N ARG A 290 11.26 12.01 12.77
CA ARG A 290 9.97 12.38 13.39
C ARG A 290 10.04 13.77 14.01
N GLN A 291 11.12 14.10 14.72
CA GLN A 291 11.35 15.40 15.34
C GLN A 291 11.45 16.49 14.28
N VAL A 292 12.23 16.26 13.21
CA VAL A 292 12.36 17.19 12.07
C VAL A 292 11.00 17.41 11.41
N ARG A 293 10.22 16.35 11.16
CA ARG A 293 8.85 16.47 10.60
C ARG A 293 7.91 17.26 11.51
N SER A 294 7.96 17.00 12.82
CA SER A 294 7.20 17.72 13.84
C SER A 294 7.55 19.22 13.83
N GLN A 295 8.84 19.54 13.81
CA GLN A 295 9.34 20.92 13.75
C GLN A 295 8.87 21.61 12.46
N ALA A 296 9.01 20.95 11.31
CA ALA A 296 8.53 21.47 10.03
C ALA A 296 7.01 21.72 10.03
N ALA A 297 6.22 20.79 10.57
CA ALA A 297 4.76 20.97 10.68
C ALA A 297 4.37 22.15 11.58
N ALA A 298 5.07 22.31 12.72
CA ALA A 298 4.87 23.44 13.62
C ALA A 298 5.25 24.76 12.94
N GLU A 299 6.33 24.79 12.16
CA GLU A 299 6.76 25.97 11.41
C GLU A 299 5.76 26.34 10.31
N ILE A 300 5.29 25.36 9.53
CA ILE A 300 4.24 25.55 8.53
C ILE A 300 2.98 26.14 9.19
N GLY A 301 2.57 25.61 10.34
CA GLY A 301 1.45 26.13 11.12
C GLY A 301 1.66 27.59 11.55
N ARG A 302 2.87 27.97 11.98
CA ARG A 302 3.22 29.36 12.32
C ARG A 302 3.15 30.27 11.09
N VAL A 303 3.74 29.87 9.97
CA VAL A 303 3.71 30.64 8.71
C VAL A 303 2.26 30.83 8.24
N GLN A 304 1.44 29.79 8.26
CA GLN A 304 0.02 29.87 7.91
C GLN A 304 -0.75 30.85 8.83
N ALA A 305 -0.46 30.86 10.14
CA ALA A 305 -1.07 31.80 11.08
C ALA A 305 -0.66 33.26 10.80
N VAL A 306 0.61 33.50 10.47
CA VAL A 306 1.10 34.85 10.10
C VAL A 306 0.45 35.32 8.80
N VAL A 307 0.36 34.46 7.78
CA VAL A 307 -0.33 34.77 6.51
C VAL A 307 -1.80 35.08 6.75
N ALA A 308 -2.49 34.32 7.60
CA ALA A 308 -3.88 34.58 7.97
C ALA A 308 -4.04 35.93 8.68
N CYS A 309 -3.17 36.25 9.64
CA CYS A 309 -3.21 37.53 10.36
C CYS A 309 -2.87 38.73 9.45
N ALA A 310 -1.95 38.56 8.49
CA ALA A 310 -1.62 39.57 7.49
C ALA A 310 -2.80 39.81 6.51
N ALA A 311 -3.51 38.76 6.13
CA ALA A 311 -4.72 38.86 5.31
C ALA A 311 -5.87 39.58 6.06
N GLU A 312 -5.96 39.42 7.39
CA GLU A 312 -6.92 40.16 8.21
C GLU A 312 -6.55 41.65 8.37
N ARG A 313 -5.25 41.98 8.43
CA ARG A 313 -4.74 43.36 8.56
C ARG A 313 -4.73 44.15 7.24
N SER A 314 -4.74 43.50 6.08
CA SER A 314 -4.78 44.16 4.77
C SER A 314 -6.18 44.62 4.34
N GLY A 315 -7.17 44.58 5.24
CA GLY A 315 -8.48 45.20 5.07
C GLY A 315 -8.39 46.73 4.93
N ASN A 316 -8.18 47.21 3.70
CA ASN A 316 -8.25 48.63 3.35
C ASN A 316 -9.72 49.09 3.17
N PRO A 317 -10.23 50.09 3.92
CA PRO A 317 -11.57 50.63 3.73
C PRO A 317 -11.53 51.92 2.89
N ALA A 318 -11.46 51.83 1.55
CA ALA A 318 -11.88 52.90 0.63
C ALA A 318 -11.78 52.48 -0.86
N ASN A 319 -12.91 52.17 -1.49
CA ASN A 319 -13.42 52.82 -2.73
C ASN A 319 -14.66 52.04 -3.25
N PRO A 320 -15.86 52.65 -3.29
CA PRO A 320 -17.08 51.96 -3.68
C PRO A 320 -17.30 52.04 -5.19
N ARG A 321 -17.10 50.92 -5.91
CA ARG A 321 -17.84 50.55 -7.14
C ARG A 321 -17.31 49.22 -7.70
N SER A 322 -17.84 48.12 -7.20
CA SER A 322 -18.15 46.94 -8.02
C SER A 322 -19.08 46.04 -7.23
N ARG A 323 -20.31 45.89 -7.73
CA ARG A 323 -21.37 45.05 -7.18
C ARG A 323 -20.96 43.59 -7.31
N PHE A 324 -20.66 42.88 -6.23
CA PHE A 324 -20.99 41.45 -6.07
C PHE A 324 -20.93 41.08 -4.59
N SER A 325 -22.10 40.95 -3.97
CA SER A 325 -22.25 40.50 -2.59
C SER A 325 -22.23 38.98 -2.52
N TRP A 326 -21.28 38.40 -1.79
CA TRP A 326 -21.43 37.05 -1.26
C TRP A 326 -21.34 37.11 0.27
N LYS A 327 -22.46 36.77 0.91
CA LYS A 327 -22.55 36.55 2.36
C LYS A 327 -21.72 35.31 2.69
N LEU A 328 -20.70 35.45 3.54
CA LEU A 328 -20.04 34.29 4.15
C LEU A 328 -21.04 33.57 5.05
N ARG A 329 -21.42 32.36 4.65
CA ARG A 329 -22.00 31.33 5.51
C ARG A 329 -20.90 30.27 5.73
N SER A 330 -20.65 29.93 6.99
CA SER A 330 -19.58 29.02 7.40
C SER A 330 -19.70 27.63 6.76
N LYS A 331 -18.64 27.18 6.07
CA LYS A 331 -18.35 25.77 5.78
C LYS A 331 -16.83 25.52 5.86
N LYS A 332 -16.27 25.44 7.07
CA LYS A 332 -14.92 24.92 7.30
C LYS A 332 -15.01 23.39 7.41
N GLY A 333 -14.51 22.68 6.40
CA GLY A 333 -14.44 21.21 6.41
C GLY A 333 -14.09 20.57 5.07
N SER A 334 -14.59 21.10 3.94
CA SER A 334 -14.45 20.43 2.62
C SER A 334 -13.37 21.00 1.70
N ALA A 335 -12.91 22.24 1.92
CA ALA A 335 -11.94 22.88 1.02
C ALA A 335 -10.51 22.36 1.24
N LEU A 336 -10.10 22.15 2.50
CA LEU A 336 -8.77 21.62 2.84
C LEU A 336 -8.53 20.20 2.33
N SER A 337 -9.57 19.35 2.25
CA SER A 337 -9.47 18.02 1.66
C SER A 337 -9.36 18.04 0.13
N ALA A 338 -9.96 19.04 -0.52
CA ALA A 338 -9.90 19.19 -1.97
C ALA A 338 -8.49 19.58 -2.42
N ASP A 339 -7.85 20.53 -1.72
CA ASP A 339 -6.50 20.97 -2.04
C ASP A 339 -5.45 19.88 -1.80
N ALA A 340 -5.63 19.03 -0.78
CA ALA A 340 -4.78 17.86 -0.55
C ALA A 340 -4.91 16.81 -1.67
N ASN A 341 -6.13 16.55 -2.15
CA ASN A 341 -6.38 15.63 -3.26
C ASN A 341 -5.83 16.18 -4.59
N HIS A 342 -5.94 17.49 -4.83
CA HIS A 342 -5.38 18.14 -6.02
C HIS A 342 -3.85 18.11 -6.02
N LEU A 343 -3.23 18.34 -4.88
CA LEU A 343 -1.79 18.24 -4.72
C LEU A 343 -1.30 16.83 -5.03
N GLU A 344 -2.00 15.82 -4.51
CA GLU A 344 -1.63 14.43 -4.74
C GLU A 344 -1.83 14.02 -6.21
N ALA A 345 -2.90 14.50 -6.86
CA ALA A 345 -3.12 14.27 -8.30
C ALA A 345 -1.97 14.83 -9.16
N ILE A 346 -1.45 16.02 -8.82
CA ILE A 346 -0.27 16.59 -9.50
C ILE A 346 0.98 15.76 -9.19
N ARG A 347 1.21 15.36 -7.93
CA ARG A 347 2.39 14.56 -7.54
C ARG A 347 2.45 13.20 -8.19
N GLN A 348 1.30 12.58 -8.43
CA GLN A 348 1.17 11.26 -9.06
C GLN A 348 1.12 11.33 -10.59
N SER A 349 1.01 12.53 -11.16
CA SER A 349 1.00 12.70 -12.61
C SER A 349 2.33 12.28 -13.22
N LEU A 350 2.27 11.49 -14.31
CA LEU A 350 3.44 11.17 -15.14
C LEU A 350 4.06 12.41 -15.80
N PHE A 351 3.31 13.51 -15.87
CA PHE A 351 3.72 14.76 -16.47
C PHE A 351 4.34 15.74 -15.47
N PHE A 352 4.29 15.44 -14.18
CA PHE A 352 4.94 16.24 -13.15
C PHE A 352 6.29 15.63 -12.77
N ASN A 353 7.38 16.36 -13.01
CA ASN A 353 8.73 15.92 -12.65
C ASN A 353 9.36 16.92 -11.68
N SER A 354 9.42 16.53 -10.41
CA SER A 354 9.94 17.38 -9.32
C SER A 354 11.41 17.79 -9.53
N ALA A 355 12.25 16.92 -10.09
CA ALA A 355 13.67 17.23 -10.31
C ALA A 355 13.83 18.24 -11.44
N TYR A 356 13.16 17.99 -12.57
CA TYR A 356 13.09 18.91 -13.70
C TYR A 356 12.54 20.28 -13.27
N TYR A 357 11.48 20.30 -12.46
CA TYR A 357 10.85 21.54 -12.04
C TYR A 357 11.80 22.39 -11.19
N LEU A 358 12.51 21.78 -10.24
CA LEU A 358 13.50 22.48 -9.42
C LEU A 358 14.75 22.89 -10.19
N GLU A 359 15.11 22.19 -11.26
CA GLU A 359 16.21 22.53 -12.16
C GLU A 359 15.87 23.67 -13.12
N THR A 360 14.66 23.62 -13.66
CA THR A 360 14.13 24.63 -14.57
C THR A 360 13.76 25.93 -13.85
N TYR A 361 13.38 25.85 -12.58
CA TYR A 361 12.93 26.98 -11.76
C TYR A 361 13.77 27.14 -10.49
N PRO A 362 14.96 27.77 -10.59
CA PRO A 362 15.88 27.94 -9.45
C PRO A 362 15.32 28.79 -8.31
N ASP A 363 14.36 29.68 -8.59
CA ASP A 363 13.65 30.47 -7.58
C ASP A 363 12.82 29.60 -6.63
N VAL A 364 12.15 28.57 -7.16
CA VAL A 364 11.40 27.58 -6.37
C VAL A 364 12.35 26.74 -5.52
N ARG A 365 13.51 26.36 -6.10
CA ARG A 365 14.58 25.65 -5.39
C ARG A 365 15.15 26.48 -4.25
N ALA A 366 15.49 27.74 -4.50
CA ALA A 366 16.03 28.65 -3.50
C ALA A 366 15.04 28.94 -2.37
N ALA A 367 13.74 28.96 -2.68
CA ALA A 367 12.67 29.13 -1.70
C ALA A 367 12.37 27.86 -0.88
N GLY A 368 12.90 26.69 -1.27
CA GLY A 368 12.68 25.42 -0.56
C GLY A 368 11.22 24.94 -0.56
N ILE A 369 10.40 25.43 -1.51
CA ILE A 369 8.97 25.11 -1.59
C ILE A 369 8.79 23.75 -2.28
N ASP A 370 7.81 22.95 -1.83
CA ASP A 370 7.42 21.72 -2.51
C ASP A 370 7.04 22.02 -3.98
N PRO A 371 7.69 21.39 -4.99
CA PRO A 371 7.48 21.73 -6.40
C PRO A 371 6.04 21.54 -6.88
N ALA A 372 5.38 20.47 -6.43
CA ALA A 372 4.02 20.17 -6.85
C ALA A 372 3.02 21.16 -6.24
N LEU A 373 3.24 21.55 -4.98
CA LEU A 373 2.47 22.59 -4.31
C LEU A 373 2.69 23.95 -4.97
N HIS A 374 3.94 24.30 -5.29
CA HIS A 374 4.26 25.52 -6.02
C HIS A 374 3.52 25.55 -7.36
N TYR A 375 3.58 24.46 -8.13
CA TYR A 375 2.92 24.37 -9.41
C TYR A 375 1.38 24.45 -9.31
N LEU A 376 0.79 23.78 -8.31
CA LEU A 376 -0.65 23.81 -8.02
C LEU A 376 -1.13 25.23 -7.78
N VAL A 377 -0.45 25.97 -6.90
CA VAL A 377 -0.91 27.27 -6.37
C VAL A 377 -0.48 28.45 -7.25
N HIS A 378 0.73 28.40 -7.80
CA HIS A 378 1.38 29.51 -8.49
C HIS A 378 1.83 29.15 -9.91
N GLY A 379 2.61 28.08 -10.05
CA GLY A 379 3.34 27.77 -11.28
C GLY A 379 2.47 27.64 -12.52
N SER A 380 1.28 27.03 -12.42
CA SER A 380 0.34 26.96 -13.54
C SER A 380 -0.12 28.33 -14.06
N ARG A 381 -0.43 29.27 -13.16
CA ARG A 381 -0.87 30.64 -13.50
C ARG A 381 0.27 31.49 -14.05
N GLU A 382 1.49 31.20 -13.62
CA GLU A 382 2.71 31.78 -14.17
C GLU A 382 3.09 31.17 -15.53
N GLY A 383 2.35 30.16 -16.00
CA GLY A 383 2.60 29.48 -17.27
C GLY A 383 3.89 28.65 -17.25
N ARG A 384 4.31 28.17 -16.08
CA ARG A 384 5.43 27.22 -15.92
C ARG A 384 5.00 25.82 -16.33
N ASP A 385 5.96 25.01 -16.75
CA ASP A 385 5.72 23.66 -17.21
C ASP A 385 6.03 22.66 -16.08
N PRO A 386 5.11 21.73 -15.76
CA PRO A 386 5.26 20.78 -14.66
C PRO A 386 6.34 19.71 -14.91
N GLY A 387 6.73 19.51 -16.16
CA GLY A 387 7.66 18.49 -16.59
C GLY A 387 7.95 18.58 -18.09
N PRO A 388 8.96 17.84 -18.59
CA PRO A 388 9.39 17.92 -20.00
C PRO A 388 8.38 17.33 -20.99
N LEU A 389 7.31 16.68 -20.52
CA LEU A 389 6.31 16.00 -21.34
C LEU A 389 4.96 16.73 -21.35
N PHE A 390 4.88 17.93 -20.77
CA PHE A 390 3.64 18.68 -20.68
C PHE A 390 3.91 20.18 -20.62
N SER A 391 3.43 20.90 -21.63
CA SER A 391 3.44 22.35 -21.66
C SER A 391 2.10 22.92 -21.21
N SER A 392 2.11 23.69 -20.12
CA SER A 392 0.94 24.38 -19.57
C SER A 392 0.35 25.35 -20.59
N LYS A 393 1.21 26.09 -21.29
CA LYS A 393 0.79 27.07 -22.30
C LYS A 393 0.21 26.39 -23.53
N ALA A 394 0.84 25.33 -24.02
CA ALA A 394 0.33 24.60 -25.19
C ALA A 394 -1.02 23.92 -24.89
N TYR A 395 -1.19 23.39 -23.69
CA TYR A 395 -2.45 22.81 -23.25
C TYR A 395 -3.58 23.85 -23.19
N LEU A 396 -3.34 25.00 -22.58
CA LEU A 396 -4.35 26.07 -22.49
C LEU A 396 -4.66 26.71 -23.86
N ALA A 397 -3.67 26.83 -24.74
CA ALA A 397 -3.88 27.31 -26.11
C ALA A 397 -4.74 26.34 -26.94
N ARG A 398 -4.60 25.03 -26.68
CA ARG A 398 -5.35 23.99 -27.37
C ARG A 398 -6.78 23.82 -26.84
N TYR A 399 -7.02 24.16 -25.57
CA TYR A 399 -8.32 24.00 -24.90
C TYR A 399 -8.78 25.32 -24.29
N PRO A 400 -9.40 26.22 -25.10
CA PRO A 400 -9.85 27.53 -24.64
C PRO A 400 -10.86 27.48 -23.49
N ASP A 401 -11.67 26.42 -23.42
CA ASP A 401 -12.62 26.18 -22.34
C ASP A 401 -11.92 26.04 -20.97
N VAL A 402 -10.74 25.42 -20.94
CA VAL A 402 -9.92 25.28 -19.73
C VAL A 402 -9.25 26.61 -19.38
N ALA A 403 -8.82 27.36 -20.39
CA ALA A 403 -8.21 28.68 -20.23
C ALA A 403 -9.22 29.70 -19.67
N GLU A 404 -10.44 29.74 -20.21
CA GLU A 404 -11.52 30.60 -19.74
C GLU A 404 -11.97 30.23 -18.31
N ALA A 405 -11.97 28.94 -17.98
CA ALA A 405 -12.28 28.47 -16.63
C ALA A 405 -11.16 28.78 -15.61
N GLY A 406 -9.97 29.18 -16.05
CA GLY A 406 -8.84 29.52 -15.18
C GLY A 406 -8.35 28.34 -14.33
N VAL A 407 -8.57 27.11 -14.78
CA VAL A 407 -8.22 25.88 -14.05
C VAL A 407 -6.76 25.53 -14.32
N ASN A 408 -6.07 24.98 -13.32
CA ASN A 408 -4.70 24.46 -13.50
C ASN A 408 -4.70 23.38 -14.61
N PRO A 409 -3.88 23.52 -15.66
CA PRO A 409 -3.98 22.71 -16.87
C PRO A 409 -3.65 21.25 -16.63
N LEU A 410 -2.64 20.96 -15.80
CA LEU A 410 -2.29 19.58 -15.48
C LEU A 410 -3.33 18.94 -14.56
N LEU A 411 -3.83 19.68 -13.57
CA LEU A 411 -4.88 19.18 -12.69
C LEU A 411 -6.17 18.89 -13.48
N HIS A 412 -6.53 19.78 -14.42
CA HIS A 412 -7.64 19.56 -15.33
C HIS A 412 -7.44 18.28 -16.14
N TYR A 413 -6.24 18.10 -16.72
CA TYR A 413 -5.91 16.91 -17.48
C TYR A 413 -6.07 15.63 -16.65
N GLU A 414 -5.54 15.59 -15.44
CA GLU A 414 -5.57 14.41 -14.58
C GLU A 414 -6.96 14.09 -14.04
N THR A 415 -7.81 15.10 -13.82
CA THR A 415 -9.15 14.91 -13.23
C THR A 415 -10.23 14.69 -14.28
N GLN A 416 -10.11 15.33 -15.45
CA GLN A 416 -11.15 15.38 -16.48
C GLN A 416 -10.59 15.07 -17.88
N GLY A 417 -9.56 15.81 -18.30
CA GLY A 417 -9.06 15.78 -19.68
C GLY A 417 -8.64 14.38 -20.18
N ARG A 418 -8.10 13.52 -19.30
CA ARG A 418 -7.76 12.14 -19.64
C ARG A 418 -8.99 11.30 -20.00
N ARG A 419 -10.10 11.46 -19.28
CA ARG A 419 -11.37 10.75 -19.57
C ARG A 419 -12.05 11.28 -20.82
N GLU A 420 -11.82 12.55 -21.13
CA GLU A 420 -12.31 13.22 -22.33
C GLU A 420 -11.42 12.97 -23.56
N ASN A 421 -10.40 12.11 -23.45
CA ASN A 421 -9.41 11.83 -24.51
C ASN A 421 -8.71 13.08 -25.06
N ARG A 422 -8.51 14.11 -24.23
CA ARG A 422 -7.74 15.31 -24.62
C ARG A 422 -6.28 14.93 -24.83
N ALA A 423 -5.69 15.37 -25.94
CA ALA A 423 -4.26 15.23 -26.19
C ALA A 423 -3.45 16.18 -25.30
N VAL A 424 -2.34 15.68 -24.74
CA VAL A 424 -1.30 16.51 -24.12
C VAL A 424 -0.36 17.05 -25.19
N ALA A 425 0.16 18.25 -24.98
CA ALA A 425 1.21 18.82 -25.82
C ALA A 425 2.46 18.96 -24.95
N ALA A 426 3.59 18.44 -25.44
CA ALA A 426 4.90 18.57 -24.81
C ALA A 426 5.64 19.78 -25.37
#